data_AF-A0A7C2JXD6-F1
#
_entry.id   AF-A0A7C2JXD6-F1
#
_cell.length_a   1.000
_cell.length_b   1.000
_cell.length_c   1.000
_cell.angle_alpha   90.00
_cell.angle_beta   90.00
_cell.angle_gamma   90.00
#
_symmetry.space_group_name_H-M   'P 1'
#
loop_
_entity.id
_entity.type
_entity.pdbx_description
1 polymer ?
#
loop_
_entity_poly.entity_id
_entity_poly.type
_entity_poly.pdbx_seq_one_letter_code
_entity_poly.pdbx_strand_id
1 'polypeptide(L)'
;MDLERIACGSCGASLDVPEGAQYVTCRHCGSALHVQRTDSVVFTEVLKTLQEQSARFADNTDILRLQNEIALLDQDWEQRSAALMIHGKEGRVTTPDKTSAVISGVFITVFGLIWTLLAGAMFPPMAIFGLLFVGGGIWTCVSAYHKAERYEALQAEHDRKRGELLSRLRSLEK
;
A
#
# COMPACT_ATOMS: atom_id res chain seq x y z
N MET A 1 -38.57 49.24 -12.60
CA MET A 1 -37.67 48.11 -12.86
C MET A 1 -38.45 46.89 -12.45
N ASP A 2 -39.03 46.20 -13.42
CA ASP A 2 -39.86 45.03 -13.13
C ASP A 2 -38.95 43.82 -12.89
N LEU A 3 -39.23 43.12 -11.79
CA LEU A 3 -38.49 41.95 -11.32
C LEU A 3 -39.38 40.73 -11.53
N GLU A 4 -38.86 39.75 -12.27
CA GLU A 4 -39.53 38.50 -12.52
C GLU A 4 -39.05 37.44 -11.53
N ARG A 5 -39.98 36.67 -10.98
CA ARG A 5 -39.69 35.57 -10.06
C ARG A 5 -39.53 34.26 -10.81
N ILE A 6 -38.31 33.71 -10.79
CA ILE A 6 -37.98 32.43 -11.43
C ILE A 6 -37.36 31.47 -10.43
N ALA A 7 -37.57 30.16 -10.62
CA ALA A 7 -36.94 29.15 -9.79
C ALA A 7 -35.51 28.85 -10.26
N CYS A 8 -34.60 28.64 -9.31
CA CYS A 8 -33.26 28.14 -9.55
C CYS A 8 -33.32 26.68 -10.07
N GLY A 9 -32.76 26.42 -11.25
CA GLY A 9 -32.70 25.10 -11.86
C GLY A 9 -31.80 24.10 -11.13
N SER A 10 -30.99 24.55 -10.16
CA SER A 10 -30.14 23.68 -9.33
C SER A 10 -30.75 23.33 -7.97
N CYS A 11 -31.41 24.28 -7.29
CA CYS A 11 -31.85 24.07 -5.89
C CYS A 11 -33.33 24.43 -5.64
N GLY A 12 -34.05 24.93 -6.65
CA GLY A 12 -35.47 25.30 -6.53
C GLY A 12 -35.77 26.61 -5.80
N ALA A 13 -34.76 27.33 -5.29
CA ALA A 13 -34.97 28.62 -4.63
C ALA A 13 -35.55 29.67 -5.59
N SER A 14 -36.46 30.51 -5.10
CA SER A 14 -37.00 31.65 -5.86
C SER A 14 -35.96 32.76 -6.00
N LEU A 15 -35.78 33.25 -7.23
CA LEU A 15 -34.85 34.30 -7.61
C LEU A 15 -35.63 35.47 -8.22
N ASP A 16 -35.36 36.67 -7.77
CA ASP A 16 -35.87 37.89 -8.39
C ASP A 16 -34.86 38.36 -9.44
N VAL A 17 -35.25 38.34 -10.71
CA VAL A 17 -34.36 38.60 -11.85
C VAL A 17 -34.89 39.78 -12.66
N PRO A 18 -34.03 40.75 -13.03
CA PRO A 18 -34.44 41.86 -13.89
C PRO A 18 -34.92 41.38 -15.26
N GLU A 19 -35.98 42.00 -15.78
CA GLU A 19 -36.41 41.80 -17.17
C GLU A 19 -35.25 42.16 -18.13
N GLY A 20 -34.71 41.13 -18.81
CA GLY A 20 -33.58 41.26 -19.74
C GLY A 20 -32.24 40.70 -19.24
N ALA A 21 -32.11 40.29 -17.97
CA ALA A 21 -30.88 39.65 -17.50
C ALA A 21 -30.74 38.22 -18.09
N GLN A 22 -29.63 37.97 -18.79
CA GLN A 22 -29.31 36.65 -19.38
C GLN A 22 -28.59 35.71 -18.41
N TYR A 23 -28.00 36.26 -17.35
CA TYR A 23 -27.22 35.53 -16.35
C TYR A 23 -27.61 35.97 -14.95
N VAL A 24 -27.71 35.03 -14.03
CA VAL A 24 -27.98 35.30 -12.61
C VAL A 24 -27.22 34.31 -11.73
N THR A 25 -26.75 34.77 -10.58
CA THR A 25 -26.15 33.91 -9.56
C THR A 25 -27.16 33.65 -8.45
N CYS A 26 -27.44 32.38 -8.17
CA CYS A 26 -28.32 32.02 -7.06
C CYS A 26 -27.67 32.39 -5.72
N ARG A 27 -28.29 33.27 -4.93
CA ARG A 27 -27.79 33.61 -3.58
C ARG A 27 -27.92 32.46 -2.57
N HIS A 28 -28.73 31.44 -2.86
CA HIS A 28 -28.95 30.32 -1.96
C HIS A 28 -27.93 29.18 -2.12
N CYS A 29 -27.68 28.73 -3.36
CA CYS A 29 -26.73 27.62 -3.64
C CYS A 29 -25.44 28.06 -4.35
N GLY A 30 -25.32 29.33 -4.73
CA GLY A 30 -24.11 29.86 -5.39
C GLY A 30 -23.96 29.50 -6.87
N SER A 31 -24.87 28.72 -7.47
CA SER A 31 -24.77 28.33 -8.87
C SER A 31 -24.91 29.53 -9.82
N ALA A 32 -24.04 29.61 -10.83
CA ALA A 32 -24.20 30.50 -11.96
C ALA A 32 -25.23 29.91 -12.93
N LEU A 33 -26.25 30.70 -13.28
CA LEU A 33 -27.41 30.26 -14.05
C LEU A 33 -27.57 31.10 -15.31
N HIS A 34 -27.90 30.44 -16.42
CA HIS A 34 -28.37 31.07 -17.64
C HIS A 34 -29.89 31.21 -17.56
N VAL A 35 -30.43 32.37 -17.87
CA VAL A 35 -31.89 32.58 -17.91
C VAL A 35 -32.36 32.40 -19.35
N GLN A 36 -32.97 31.26 -19.65
CA GLN A 36 -33.62 31.01 -20.93
C GLN A 36 -35.06 31.50 -20.89
N ARG A 37 -35.43 32.31 -21.89
CA ARG A 37 -36.80 32.81 -22.08
C ARG A 37 -37.30 32.28 -23.41
N THR A 38 -38.41 31.53 -23.37
CA THR A 38 -39.13 31.05 -24.55
C THR A 38 -40.53 31.67 -24.56
N ASP A 39 -41.27 31.52 -25.66
CA ASP A 39 -42.61 32.13 -25.82
C ASP A 39 -43.63 31.72 -24.74
N SER A 40 -43.40 30.61 -24.04
CA SER A 40 -44.33 30.07 -23.05
C SER A 40 -43.74 29.84 -21.65
N VAL A 41 -42.40 29.80 -21.50
CA VAL A 41 -41.74 29.53 -20.22
C VAL A 41 -40.42 30.26 -20.06
N VAL A 42 -40.14 30.68 -18.82
CA VAL A 42 -38.83 31.19 -18.38
C VAL A 42 -38.24 30.20 -17.39
N PHE A 43 -37.05 29.68 -17.68
CA PHE A 43 -36.36 28.72 -16.81
C PHE A 43 -34.87 29.03 -16.72
N THR A 44 -34.22 28.52 -15.66
CA THR A 44 -32.80 28.69 -15.47
C THR A 44 -32.04 27.39 -15.70
N GLU A 45 -30.92 27.47 -16.41
CA GLU A 45 -30.02 26.34 -16.69
C GLU A 45 -28.66 26.59 -16.05
N VAL A 46 -28.04 25.58 -15.44
CA VAL A 46 -26.77 25.73 -14.73
C VAL A 46 -25.62 25.88 -15.73
N LEU A 47 -25.00 27.07 -15.76
CA LEU A 47 -23.74 27.30 -16.48
C LEU A 47 -22.59 26.69 -15.68
N LYS A 48 -22.32 25.42 -15.95
CA LYS A 48 -21.06 24.72 -15.64
C LYS A 48 -20.54 24.90 -14.20
N THR A 49 -21.00 24.03 -13.32
CA THR A 49 -20.27 23.60 -12.10
C THR A 49 -19.15 22.59 -12.37
N LEU A 50 -18.70 22.42 -13.63
CA LEU A 50 -17.73 21.38 -13.99
C LEU A 50 -16.27 21.79 -13.83
N GLN A 51 -15.93 23.08 -13.91
CA GLN A 51 -14.53 23.49 -14.02
C GLN A 51 -13.82 23.60 -12.66
N GLU A 52 -14.50 24.11 -11.64
CA GLU A 52 -13.97 24.18 -10.26
C GLU A 52 -14.03 22.82 -9.54
N GLN A 53 -15.06 22.01 -9.84
CA GLN A 53 -15.14 20.64 -9.33
C GLN A 53 -14.09 19.73 -9.98
N SER A 54 -13.85 19.84 -11.29
CA SER A 54 -12.82 19.05 -11.98
C SER A 54 -11.41 19.33 -11.48
N ALA A 55 -11.07 20.57 -11.10
CA ALA A 55 -9.76 20.89 -10.53
C ALA A 55 -9.57 20.28 -9.14
N ARG A 56 -10.60 20.33 -8.27
CA ARG A 56 -10.57 19.67 -6.96
C ARG A 56 -10.60 18.14 -7.05
N PHE A 57 -11.24 17.57 -8.07
CA PHE A 57 -11.22 16.13 -8.30
C PHE A 57 -9.89 15.66 -8.89
N ALA A 58 -9.27 16.42 -9.80
CA ALA A 58 -7.96 16.10 -10.35
C ALA A 58 -6.87 16.04 -9.26
N ASP A 59 -6.84 17.02 -8.35
CA ASP A 59 -5.86 17.07 -7.26
C ASP A 59 -5.98 15.87 -6.30
N ASN A 60 -7.22 15.44 -6.02
CA ASN A 60 -7.46 14.23 -5.23
C ASN A 60 -7.07 12.93 -5.96
N THR A 61 -7.01 12.92 -7.29
CA THR A 61 -6.62 11.70 -8.03
C THR A 61 -5.15 11.33 -7.82
N ASP A 62 -4.25 12.31 -7.67
CA ASP A 62 -2.83 12.05 -7.45
C ASP A 62 -2.56 11.49 -6.05
N ILE A 63 -3.23 12.03 -5.03
CA ILE A 63 -3.17 11.50 -3.65
C ILE A 63 -3.71 10.06 -3.62
N LEU A 64 -4.88 9.81 -4.19
CA LEU A 64 -5.48 8.47 -4.25
C LEU A 64 -4.60 7.48 -5.00
N ARG A 65 -3.96 7.91 -6.09
CA ARG A 65 -3.04 7.08 -6.86
C ARG A 65 -1.82 6.68 -6.03
N LEU A 66 -1.19 7.63 -5.33
CA LEU A 66 -0.05 7.33 -4.47
C LEU A 66 -0.43 6.41 -3.30
N GLN A 67 -1.60 6.61 -2.69
CA GLN A 67 -2.12 5.72 -1.66
C GLN A 67 -2.34 4.29 -2.20
N ASN A 68 -2.88 4.16 -3.42
CA ASN A 68 -3.05 2.87 -4.07
C ASN A 68 -1.69 2.20 -4.39
N GLU A 69 -0.72 2.96 -4.89
CA GLU A 69 0.64 2.45 -5.15
C GLU A 69 1.33 1.96 -3.88
N ILE A 70 1.16 2.65 -2.75
CA ILE A 70 1.67 2.19 -1.44
C ILE A 70 0.97 0.90 -1.01
N ALA A 71 -0.36 0.82 -1.15
CA ALA A 71 -1.11 -0.37 -0.78
C ALA A 71 -0.70 -1.60 -1.62
N LEU A 72 -0.51 -1.43 -2.93
CA LEU A 72 -0.02 -2.50 -3.81
C LEU A 72 1.41 -2.91 -3.46
N LEU A 73 2.27 -1.95 -3.12
CA LEU A 73 3.64 -2.21 -2.69
C LEU A 73 3.66 -3.02 -1.38
N ASP A 74 2.83 -2.66 -0.41
CA ASP A 74 2.72 -3.36 0.88
C ASP A 74 2.16 -4.78 0.68
N GLN A 75 1.18 -4.96 -0.21
CA GLN A 75 0.65 -6.28 -0.57
C GLN A 75 1.70 -7.17 -1.25
N ASP A 76 2.47 -6.63 -2.20
CA ASP A 76 3.55 -7.37 -2.88
C ASP A 76 4.65 -7.77 -1.88
N TRP A 77 4.97 -6.88 -0.94
CA TRP A 77 5.89 -7.18 0.16
C TRP A 77 5.39 -8.33 1.03
N GLU A 78 4.14 -8.33 1.47
CA GLU A 78 3.57 -9.42 2.27
C GLU A 78 3.67 -10.77 1.53
N GLN A 79 3.35 -10.81 0.23
CA GLN A 79 3.45 -12.05 -0.55
C GLN A 79 4.89 -12.56 -0.68
N ARG A 80 5.83 -11.67 -0.97
CA ARG A 80 7.24 -12.06 -1.18
C ARG A 80 7.96 -12.40 0.12
N SER A 81 7.68 -11.64 1.18
CA SER A 81 8.27 -11.86 2.50
C SER A 81 7.74 -13.16 3.12
N ALA A 82 6.45 -13.47 2.96
CA ALA A 82 5.86 -14.72 3.43
C ALA A 82 6.55 -15.97 2.86
N ALA A 83 6.98 -15.94 1.59
CA ALA A 83 7.71 -17.05 0.97
C ALA A 83 9.10 -17.31 1.59
N LEU A 84 9.67 -16.31 2.27
CA LEU A 84 10.99 -16.38 2.91
C LEU A 84 10.89 -16.65 4.42
N MET A 85 9.73 -16.37 5.03
CA MET A 85 9.48 -16.59 6.45
C MET A 85 9.51 -18.08 6.82
N ILE A 86 9.93 -18.37 8.06
CA ILE A 86 9.99 -19.73 8.58
C ILE A 86 8.72 -19.97 9.41
N HIS A 87 7.90 -20.92 8.98
CA HIS A 87 6.74 -21.35 9.73
C HIS A 87 7.15 -22.39 10.78
N GLY A 88 7.08 -22.01 12.05
CA GLY A 88 7.26 -22.96 13.15
C GLY A 88 6.06 -23.93 13.28
N LYS A 89 6.29 -25.08 13.92
CA LYS A 89 5.24 -26.09 14.21
C LYS A 89 4.05 -25.54 15.01
N GLU A 90 4.23 -24.43 15.71
CA GLU A 90 3.19 -23.79 16.55
C GLU A 90 2.40 -22.70 15.81
N GLY A 91 2.55 -22.56 14.49
CA GLY A 91 1.91 -21.49 13.71
C GLY A 91 2.52 -20.10 13.94
N ARG A 92 3.58 -20.01 14.76
CA ARG A 92 4.37 -18.78 14.91
C ARG A 92 5.19 -18.55 13.64
N VAL A 93 4.98 -17.38 13.04
CA VAL A 93 5.77 -16.88 11.92
C VAL A 93 6.90 -16.06 12.53
N THR A 94 8.13 -16.56 12.43
CA THR A 94 9.31 -15.80 12.88
C THR A 94 10.01 -15.20 11.68
N THR A 95 10.41 -13.93 11.84
CA THR A 95 11.30 -13.30 10.87
C THR A 95 12.61 -14.10 10.82
N PRO A 96 13.16 -14.36 9.61
CA PRO A 96 14.41 -15.09 9.49
C PRO A 96 15.55 -14.22 10.04
N ASP A 97 15.93 -14.45 11.29
CA ASP A 97 17.07 -13.77 11.92
C ASP A 97 18.35 -14.59 11.69
N LYS A 98 19.37 -13.92 11.16
CA LYS A 98 20.73 -14.47 10.98
C LYS A 98 21.29 -15.04 12.28
N THR A 99 20.96 -14.45 13.43
CA THR A 99 21.42 -14.89 14.75
C THR A 99 20.93 -16.30 15.09
N SER A 100 19.65 -16.58 14.81
CA SER A 100 19.04 -17.89 15.07
C SER A 100 19.60 -18.99 14.17
N ALA A 101 19.91 -18.67 12.91
CA ALA A 101 20.52 -19.58 11.95
C ALA A 101 21.95 -19.96 12.33
N VAL A 102 22.74 -19.00 12.81
CA VAL A 102 24.13 -19.24 13.24
C VAL A 102 24.17 -20.07 14.53
N ILE A 103 23.37 -19.74 15.53
CA ILE A 103 23.35 -20.46 16.82
C ILE A 103 22.95 -21.93 16.63
N SER A 104 21.86 -22.18 15.89
CA SER A 104 21.41 -23.55 15.60
C SER A 104 22.47 -24.35 14.81
N GLY A 105 23.13 -23.69 13.87
CA GLY A 105 24.21 -24.28 13.08
C GLY A 105 25.43 -24.71 13.88
N VAL A 106 25.93 -23.81 14.72
CA VAL A 106 27.05 -24.08 15.63
C VAL A 106 26.70 -25.23 16.57
N PHE A 107 25.50 -25.21 17.13
CA PHE A 107 25.05 -26.27 18.05
C PHE A 107 25.01 -27.64 17.35
N ILE A 108 24.38 -27.74 16.18
CA ILE A 108 24.29 -29.00 15.40
C ILE A 108 25.68 -29.51 15.02
N THR A 109 26.58 -28.61 14.63
CA THR A 109 27.95 -28.98 14.21
C THR A 109 28.77 -29.50 15.38
N VAL A 110 28.77 -28.80 16.51
CA VAL A 110 29.49 -29.21 17.72
C VAL A 110 28.92 -30.51 18.28
N PHE A 111 27.59 -30.61 18.37
CA PHE A 111 26.93 -31.83 18.83
C PHE A 111 27.22 -33.02 17.90
N GLY A 112 27.14 -32.82 16.58
CA GLY A 112 27.43 -33.84 15.58
C GLY A 112 28.87 -34.35 15.68
N LEU A 113 29.85 -33.46 15.90
CA LEU A 113 31.25 -33.83 16.12
C LEU A 113 31.43 -34.68 17.39
N ILE A 114 30.86 -34.23 18.51
CA ILE A 114 30.93 -34.97 19.79
C ILE A 114 30.29 -36.35 19.67
N TRP A 115 29.09 -36.43 19.08
CA TRP A 115 28.39 -37.68 18.84
C TRP A 115 29.19 -38.63 17.95
N THR A 116 29.79 -38.14 16.87
CA THR A 116 30.60 -38.94 15.96
C THR A 116 31.81 -39.57 16.67
N LEU A 117 32.48 -38.81 17.53
CA LEU A 117 33.64 -39.31 18.30
C LEU A 117 33.22 -40.38 19.32
N LEU A 118 32.14 -40.15 20.08
CA LEU A 118 31.63 -41.09 21.08
C LEU A 118 31.07 -42.38 20.44
N ALA A 119 30.21 -42.23 19.43
CA ALA A 119 29.60 -43.36 18.74
C ALA A 119 30.64 -44.16 17.96
N GLY A 120 31.63 -43.50 17.34
CA GLY A 120 32.72 -44.18 16.64
C GLY A 120 33.58 -45.06 17.56
N ALA A 121 33.74 -44.66 18.82
CA ALA A 121 34.50 -45.43 19.81
C ALA A 121 33.73 -46.68 20.33
N MET A 122 32.41 -46.59 20.49
CA MET A 122 31.59 -47.71 21.00
C MET A 122 31.02 -48.61 19.90
N PHE A 123 30.65 -48.05 18.75
CA PHE A 123 30.02 -48.76 17.64
C PHE A 123 30.37 -48.09 16.30
N PRO A 124 31.50 -48.46 15.67
CA PRO A 124 32.06 -47.77 14.50
C PRO A 124 31.09 -47.50 13.33
N PRO A 125 30.15 -48.41 12.97
CA PRO A 125 29.20 -48.15 11.90
C PRO A 125 28.31 -46.91 12.12
N MET A 126 28.06 -46.51 13.39
CA MET A 126 27.24 -45.35 13.72
C MET A 126 27.95 -44.01 13.48
N ALA A 127 29.27 -43.98 13.30
CA ALA A 127 30.02 -42.75 12.98
C ALA A 127 29.61 -42.14 11.62
N ILE A 128 29.16 -42.97 10.67
CA ILE A 128 28.68 -42.52 9.35
C ILE A 128 27.44 -41.62 9.50
N PHE A 129 26.53 -41.95 10.43
CA PHE A 129 25.35 -41.12 10.71
C PHE A 129 25.75 -39.74 11.26
N GLY A 130 26.80 -39.67 12.09
CA GLY A 130 27.31 -38.41 12.59
C GLY A 130 27.88 -37.51 11.49
N LEU A 131 28.61 -38.08 10.53
CA LEU A 131 29.08 -37.38 9.32
C LEU A 131 27.92 -36.83 8.48
N LEU A 132 26.85 -37.61 8.28
CA LEU A 132 25.64 -37.14 7.60
C LEU A 132 24.95 -36.01 8.36
N PHE A 133 24.93 -36.08 9.70
CA PHE A 133 24.34 -35.05 10.55
C PHE A 133 25.09 -33.73 10.45
N VAL A 134 26.43 -33.77 10.46
CA VAL A 134 27.29 -32.59 10.27
C VAL A 134 27.08 -32.00 8.87
N GLY A 135 27.06 -32.83 7.83
CA GLY A 135 26.81 -32.37 6.46
C GLY A 135 25.43 -31.72 6.30
N GLY A 136 24.39 -32.34 6.86
CA GLY A 136 23.04 -31.79 6.91
C GLY A 136 22.97 -30.48 7.68
N GLY A 137 23.65 -30.39 8.83
CA GLY A 137 23.77 -29.17 9.62
C GLY A 137 24.33 -28.02 8.80
N ILE A 138 25.51 -28.22 8.18
CA ILE A 138 26.15 -27.20 7.33
C ILE A 138 25.22 -26.75 6.21
N TRP A 139 24.55 -27.69 5.51
CA TRP A 139 23.59 -27.36 4.47
C TRP A 139 22.45 -26.48 4.98
N THR A 140 21.87 -26.83 6.14
CA THR A 140 20.79 -26.03 6.73
C THR A 140 21.25 -24.62 7.08
N CYS A 141 22.46 -24.45 7.63
CA CYS A 141 23.05 -23.13 7.92
C CYS A 141 23.19 -22.26 6.68
N VAL A 142 23.79 -22.81 5.62
CA VAL A 142 23.99 -22.09 4.36
C VAL A 142 22.64 -21.70 3.75
N SER A 143 21.67 -22.62 3.75
CA SER A 143 20.34 -22.33 3.22
C SER A 143 19.59 -21.26 4.01
N ALA A 144 19.72 -21.26 5.35
CA ALA A 144 19.11 -20.28 6.23
C ALA A 144 19.78 -18.91 6.08
N TYR A 145 21.11 -18.86 5.93
CA TYR A 145 21.86 -17.63 5.68
C TYR A 145 21.43 -16.97 4.36
N HIS A 146 21.37 -17.73 3.26
CA HIS A 146 20.90 -17.21 1.98
C HIS A 146 19.45 -16.72 2.03
N LYS A 147 18.57 -17.39 2.79
CA LYS A 147 17.19 -16.92 2.98
C LYS A 147 17.14 -15.60 3.73
N ALA A 148 17.92 -15.46 4.81
CA ALA A 148 17.99 -14.24 5.59
C ALA A 148 18.55 -13.07 4.77
N GLU A 149 19.61 -13.30 3.98
CA GLU A 149 20.17 -12.27 3.09
C GLU A 149 19.16 -11.82 2.02
N ARG A 150 18.42 -12.74 1.41
CA ARG A 150 17.36 -12.41 0.44
C ARG A 150 16.22 -11.63 1.09
N TYR A 151 15.87 -11.97 2.33
CA TYR A 151 14.84 -11.25 3.08
C TYR A 151 15.27 -9.81 3.37
N GLU A 152 16.50 -9.61 3.86
CA GLU A 152 17.04 -8.26 4.11
C GLU A 152 17.14 -7.42 2.84
N ALA A 153 17.62 -8.00 1.74
CA ALA A 153 17.70 -7.31 0.46
C ALA A 153 16.31 -6.87 -0.04
N LEU A 154 15.31 -7.75 0.09
CA LEU A 154 13.94 -7.46 -0.27
C LEU A 154 13.34 -6.37 0.65
N GLN A 155 13.64 -6.42 1.94
CA GLN A 155 13.17 -5.45 2.91
C GLN A 155 13.73 -4.05 2.61
N ALA A 156 15.03 -3.97 2.35
CA ALA A 156 15.68 -2.71 1.99
C ALA A 156 15.11 -2.11 0.70
N GLU A 157 14.73 -2.94 -0.28
CA GLU A 157 14.07 -2.48 -1.49
C GLU A 157 12.68 -1.92 -1.21
N HIS A 158 11.87 -2.62 -0.40
CA HIS A 158 10.53 -2.19 0.01
C HIS A 158 10.59 -0.87 0.78
N ASP A 159 11.44 -0.78 1.81
CA ASP A 159 11.60 0.42 2.64
C ASP A 159 12.01 1.64 1.80
N ARG A 160 12.92 1.44 0.84
CA ARG A 160 13.34 2.50 -0.09
C ARG A 160 12.18 3.01 -0.94
N LYS A 161 11.44 2.11 -1.59
CA LYS A 161 10.30 2.47 -2.45
C LYS A 161 9.19 3.14 -1.65
N ARG A 162 8.89 2.61 -0.47
CA ARG A 162 7.88 3.17 0.43
C ARG A 162 8.26 4.56 0.91
N GLY A 163 9.54 4.78 1.25
CA GLY A 163 10.07 6.09 1.59
C GLY A 163 9.93 7.11 0.45
N GLU A 164 10.20 6.70 -0.79
CA GLU A 164 10.00 7.54 -1.97
C GLU A 164 8.53 7.93 -2.16
N LEU A 165 7.60 6.97 -2.13
CA LEU A 165 6.17 7.23 -2.30
C LEU A 165 5.60 8.14 -1.18
N LEU A 166 6.01 7.90 0.07
CA LEU A 166 5.61 8.76 1.19
C LEU A 166 6.17 10.18 1.09
N SER A 167 7.37 10.34 0.54
CA SER A 167 7.95 11.67 0.31
C SER A 167 7.17 12.46 -0.75
N ARG A 168 6.73 11.77 -1.83
CA ARG A 168 5.88 12.34 -2.88
C ARG A 168 4.51 12.72 -2.33
N LEU A 169 3.89 11.84 -1.55
CA LEU A 169 2.59 12.11 -0.92
C LEU A 169 2.65 13.38 -0.05
N ARG A 170 3.67 13.48 0.81
CA ARG A 170 3.88 14.66 1.67
C ARG A 170 4.11 15.96 0.88
N SER A 171 4.65 15.86 -0.35
CA SER A 171 4.84 17.03 -1.20
C SER A 171 3.55 17.54 -1.84
N LEU A 172 2.53 16.68 -1.98
CA LEU A 172 1.20 17.06 -2.48
C LEU A 172 0.27 17.56 -1.37
N GLU A 173 0.51 17.19 -0.11
CA GLU A 173 -0.27 17.67 1.04
C GLU A 173 0.09 19.10 1.49
N LYS A 174 1.18 19.69 0.97
CA LYS A 174 1.69 21.03 1.33
C LYS A 174 1.20 22.10 0.38
#